data_AF-A0A7X7JL28-F1
#
_entry.id   AF-A0A7X7JL28-F1
#
_cell.length_a   1.000
_cell.length_b   1.000
_cell.length_c   1.000
_cell.angle_alpha   90.00
_cell.angle_beta   90.00
_cell.angle_gamma   90.00
#
_symmetry.space_group_name_H-M   'P 1'
#
loop_
_entity.id
_entity.type
_entity.pdbx_description
1 polymer ?
#
loop_
_entity_poly.entity_id
_entity_poly.type
_entity_poly.pdbx_seq_one_letter_code
_entity_poly.pdbx_strand_id
1 'polypeptide(L)'
;MEPNRPKRSAVAASRRAAALVALLVPFALGGATTSCASSPSYRIELPARPETREAGTILFVLTAAAEQSLRGGGKRATGYFLNEFYEPYRALEDAGYHVAVATPGGRPAVVDPESLDEKYWSSPAELERARHERVSLRELAVPLSLAEARARQEEFQGLVVPGGQGVMVDLLDDPDLQALLIAFDANDRPVGLVCHAPALLTRFPEGQRPFAGSRVTSVSA
;
A
#
# COMPACT_ATOMS: atom_id res chain seq x y z
N MET A 1 41.15 30.36 -30.62
CA MET A 1 41.26 29.53 -31.83
C MET A 1 40.78 28.14 -31.44
N GLU A 2 39.50 27.89 -31.69
CA GLU A 2 38.69 26.84 -31.08
C GLU A 2 38.30 25.82 -32.16
N PRO A 3 38.52 24.51 -31.97
CA PRO A 3 38.03 23.53 -32.93
C PRO A 3 36.70 22.91 -32.45
N ASN A 4 35.65 23.35 -33.14
CA ASN A 4 34.66 22.54 -33.86
C ASN A 4 33.94 21.40 -33.10
N ARG A 5 32.68 21.68 -32.73
CA ARG A 5 31.67 20.74 -32.22
C ARG A 5 30.96 20.05 -33.41
N PRO A 6 30.86 18.71 -33.48
CA PRO A 6 30.07 18.05 -34.52
C PRO A 6 28.56 18.04 -34.17
N LYS A 7 27.75 18.48 -35.13
CA LYS A 7 26.28 18.34 -35.14
C LYS A 7 25.92 16.88 -35.44
N ARG A 8 25.08 16.25 -34.60
CA ARG A 8 24.42 14.98 -34.94
C ARG A 8 23.00 15.28 -35.42
N SER A 9 22.74 14.83 -36.65
CA SER A 9 21.49 14.98 -37.38
C SER A 9 20.41 14.02 -36.89
N ALA A 10 19.18 14.51 -36.88
CA ALA A 10 17.97 13.70 -36.78
C ALA A 10 17.87 12.73 -37.97
N VAL A 11 17.51 11.48 -37.70
CA VAL A 11 17.07 10.52 -38.72
C VAL A 11 15.55 10.50 -38.70
N ALA A 12 14.98 10.79 -39.87
CA ALA A 12 13.57 10.85 -40.14
C ALA A 12 12.93 9.47 -40.34
N ALA A 13 11.62 9.45 -40.12
CA ALA A 13 10.66 8.37 -40.29
C ALA A 13 10.43 7.92 -41.75
N SER A 14 9.92 6.69 -41.92
CA SER A 14 9.23 6.15 -43.11
C SER A 14 8.97 4.65 -42.85
N ARG A 15 7.82 3.98 -43.11
CA ARG A 15 6.62 4.27 -43.92
C ARG A 15 5.54 3.19 -43.64
N ARG A 16 4.27 3.62 -43.76
CA ARG A 16 3.09 2.98 -44.38
C ARG A 16 2.52 1.66 -43.81
N ALA A 17 1.25 1.72 -43.41
CA ALA A 17 0.13 1.38 -44.30
C ALA A 17 -1.21 1.92 -43.75
N ALA A 18 -1.95 2.60 -44.62
CA ALA A 18 -3.33 3.00 -44.42
C ALA A 18 -4.23 2.00 -45.15
N ALA A 19 -5.38 1.64 -44.58
CA ALA A 19 -6.48 1.03 -45.30
C ALA A 19 -7.84 1.57 -44.79
N LEU A 20 -8.44 2.31 -45.71
CA LEU A 20 -9.82 2.78 -45.93
C LEU A 20 -10.99 2.21 -45.10
N VAL A 21 -11.72 3.16 -44.51
CA VAL A 21 -13.18 3.37 -44.42
C VAL A 21 -14.13 2.32 -45.01
N ALA A 22 -15.13 1.91 -44.21
CA ALA A 22 -16.51 1.73 -44.66
C ALA A 22 -17.50 2.11 -43.54
N LEU A 23 -18.31 3.13 -43.81
CA LEU A 23 -19.35 3.68 -42.95
C LEU A 23 -20.69 3.14 -43.47
N LEU A 24 -21.44 2.40 -42.65
CA LEU A 24 -22.86 2.11 -42.89
C LEU A 24 -23.60 1.99 -41.55
N VAL A 25 -24.43 3.00 -41.29
CA VAL A 25 -25.39 3.08 -40.18
C VAL A 25 -26.74 2.58 -40.69
N PRO A 26 -27.45 1.70 -39.96
CA PRO A 26 -28.90 1.70 -39.96
C PRO A 26 -29.41 2.29 -38.64
N PHE A 27 -30.18 3.36 -38.80
CA PHE A 27 -31.06 3.93 -37.79
C PHE A 27 -32.12 2.88 -37.42
N ALA A 28 -32.23 2.52 -36.14
CA ALA A 28 -33.42 1.88 -35.59
C ALA A 28 -33.77 2.54 -34.27
N LEU A 29 -34.93 3.21 -34.25
CA LEU A 29 -35.56 3.77 -33.07
C LEU A 29 -36.01 2.65 -32.13
N GLY A 30 -35.81 2.83 -30.82
CA GLY A 30 -36.62 2.17 -29.81
C GLY A 30 -35.91 1.83 -28.51
N GLY A 31 -36.36 2.46 -27.41
CA GLY A 31 -36.19 1.94 -26.05
C GLY A 31 -35.02 2.53 -25.25
N ALA A 32 -35.24 3.69 -24.64
CA ALA A 32 -34.43 4.12 -23.52
C ALA A 32 -34.71 3.23 -22.29
N THR A 33 -33.91 2.18 -22.11
CA THR A 33 -33.69 1.59 -20.80
C THR A 33 -32.35 2.11 -20.30
N THR A 34 -32.41 3.01 -19.32
CA THR A 34 -31.25 3.54 -18.60
C THR A 34 -30.58 2.37 -17.88
N SER A 35 -29.63 1.72 -18.54
CA SER A 35 -28.77 0.70 -17.96
C SER A 35 -27.86 1.41 -16.96
N CYS A 36 -28.03 1.12 -15.67
CA CYS A 36 -27.12 1.57 -14.63
C CYS A 36 -25.69 1.22 -15.03
N ALA A 37 -24.79 2.18 -14.79
CA ALA A 37 -23.38 2.15 -15.12
C ALA A 37 -22.74 0.77 -14.89
N SER A 38 -22.30 0.14 -15.97
CA SER A 38 -21.32 -0.95 -15.88
C SER A 38 -20.00 -0.30 -15.47
N SER A 39 -19.60 -0.46 -14.21
CA SER A 39 -18.25 -0.11 -13.76
C SER A 39 -17.26 -0.76 -14.73
N PRO A 40 -16.25 -0.03 -15.24
CA PRO A 40 -15.22 -0.65 -16.06
C PRO A 40 -14.58 -1.77 -15.25
N SER A 41 -14.70 -3.01 -15.73
CA SER A 41 -14.04 -4.17 -15.15
C SER A 41 -12.54 -3.98 -15.33
N TYR A 42 -11.87 -3.48 -14.30
CA TYR A 42 -10.42 -3.35 -14.28
C TYR A 42 -9.83 -4.73 -14.04
N ARG A 43 -9.23 -5.32 -15.08
CA ARG A 43 -8.42 -6.52 -14.92
C ARG A 43 -7.09 -6.10 -14.29
N ILE A 44 -6.92 -6.39 -13.00
CA ILE A 44 -5.62 -6.32 -12.35
C ILE A 44 -4.82 -7.52 -12.88
N GLU A 45 -3.93 -7.29 -13.85
CA GLU A 45 -2.85 -8.23 -14.11
C GLU A 45 -1.85 -8.08 -12.96
N LEU A 46 -1.88 -9.05 -12.04
CA LEU A 46 -0.85 -9.14 -11.01
C LEU A 46 0.47 -9.48 -11.69
N PRO A 47 1.59 -8.84 -11.29
CA PRO A 47 2.90 -9.23 -11.80
C PRO A 47 3.13 -10.71 -11.54
N ALA A 48 3.90 -11.35 -12.43
CA ALA A 48 4.34 -12.72 -12.21
C ALA A 48 4.99 -12.81 -10.81
N ARG A 49 4.54 -13.80 -10.02
CA ARG A 49 5.13 -14.05 -8.70
C ARG A 49 6.64 -14.24 -8.91
N PRO A 50 7.50 -13.48 -8.21
CA PRO A 50 8.95 -13.67 -8.33
C PRO A 50 9.29 -15.14 -8.04
N GLU A 51 10.30 -15.68 -8.72
CA GLU A 51 10.79 -17.03 -8.45
C GLU A 51 11.04 -17.19 -6.95
N THR A 52 10.56 -18.30 -6.38
CA THR A 52 10.42 -18.50 -4.95
C THR A 52 11.74 -18.26 -4.23
N ARG A 53 11.86 -17.10 -3.56
CA ARG A 53 12.83 -16.94 -2.48
C ARG A 53 12.37 -17.83 -1.32
N GLU A 54 13.30 -18.46 -0.61
CA GLU A 54 12.98 -19.14 0.64
C GLU A 54 12.25 -18.16 1.57
N ALA A 55 11.22 -18.65 2.26
CA ALA A 55 10.38 -17.83 3.10
C ALA A 55 11.23 -17.17 4.20
N GLY A 56 11.26 -15.83 4.20
CA GLY A 56 11.98 -15.02 5.17
C GLY A 56 11.04 -14.16 5.99
N THR A 57 11.52 -13.00 6.42
CA THR A 57 10.75 -12.09 7.28
C THR A 57 10.07 -10.99 6.48
N ILE A 58 8.80 -10.73 6.77
CA ILE A 58 8.03 -9.57 6.28
C ILE A 58 7.88 -8.58 7.43
N LEU A 59 8.20 -7.32 7.15
CA LEU A 59 8.05 -6.22 8.11
C LEU A 59 6.64 -5.64 8.02
N PHE A 60 5.88 -5.72 9.11
CA PHE A 60 4.67 -4.96 9.31
C PHE A 60 4.99 -3.65 10.02
N VAL A 61 4.58 -2.52 9.44
CA VAL A 61 4.66 -1.23 10.11
C VAL A 61 3.26 -0.83 10.57
N LEU A 62 3.10 -0.65 11.88
CA LEU A 62 1.83 -0.27 12.50
C LEU A 62 1.94 1.09 13.17
N THR A 63 0.81 1.80 13.21
CA THR A 63 0.67 3.00 14.02
C THR A 63 0.65 2.65 15.51
N ALA A 64 1.19 3.55 16.33
CA ALA A 64 1.04 3.52 17.78
C ALA A 64 0.20 4.70 18.28
N ALA A 65 -0.55 5.36 17.40
CA ALA A 65 -1.47 6.44 17.76
C ALA A 65 -2.81 5.88 18.22
N ALA A 66 -3.27 6.30 19.40
CA ALA A 66 -4.57 5.91 19.96
C ALA A 66 -5.68 6.95 19.70
N GLU A 67 -5.31 8.17 19.31
CA GLU A 67 -6.23 9.27 19.15
C GLU A 67 -5.83 10.17 17.98
N GLN A 68 -6.85 10.69 17.29
CA GLN A 68 -6.77 11.63 16.20
C GLN A 68 -7.47 12.93 16.61
N SER A 69 -6.78 14.06 16.41
CA SER A 69 -7.41 15.37 16.53
C SER A 69 -8.24 15.69 15.29
N LEU A 70 -9.48 16.14 15.49
CA LEU A 70 -10.41 16.51 14.43
C LEU A 70 -10.42 18.02 14.22
N ARG A 71 -10.72 18.43 12.99
CA ARG A 71 -11.00 19.83 12.67
C ARG A 71 -12.19 20.30 13.52
N GLY A 72 -12.03 21.41 14.24
CA GLY A 72 -13.03 21.91 15.18
C GLY A 72 -12.80 21.52 16.65
N GLY A 73 -11.68 20.86 16.98
CA GLY A 73 -11.24 20.65 18.37
C GLY A 73 -11.72 19.36 19.02
N GLY A 74 -12.40 18.48 18.27
CA GLY A 74 -12.77 17.15 18.73
C GLY A 74 -11.60 16.16 18.68
N LYS A 75 -11.79 15.01 19.34
CA LYS A 75 -10.85 13.88 19.33
C LYS A 75 -11.60 12.60 18.96
N ARG A 76 -10.94 11.71 18.23
CA ARG A 76 -11.49 10.40 17.82
C ARG A 76 -10.49 9.32 18.21
N ALA A 77 -10.96 8.23 18.81
CA ALA A 77 -10.12 7.05 18.99
C ALA A 77 -9.71 6.51 17.62
N THR A 78 -8.49 5.99 17.51
CA THR A 78 -7.94 5.46 16.25
C THR A 78 -6.89 4.39 16.54
N GLY A 79 -6.33 3.82 15.49
CA GLY A 79 -5.25 2.85 15.54
C GLY A 79 -5.00 2.24 14.17
N TYR A 80 -4.34 1.07 14.14
CA TYR A 80 -4.33 0.22 12.96
C TYR A 80 -5.65 -0.55 12.87
N PHE A 81 -6.15 -0.77 11.66
CA PHE A 81 -7.36 -1.57 11.45
C PHE A 81 -7.06 -3.06 11.57
N LEU A 82 -7.74 -3.78 12.48
CA LEU A 82 -7.36 -5.15 12.85
C LEU A 82 -7.49 -6.15 11.70
N ASN A 83 -8.57 -6.13 10.92
CA ASN A 83 -8.73 -7.02 9.76
C ASN A 83 -7.69 -6.73 8.67
N GLU A 84 -7.32 -5.47 8.46
CA GLU A 84 -6.27 -5.07 7.51
C GLU A 84 -4.87 -5.53 7.92
N PHE A 85 -4.65 -5.82 9.21
CA PHE A 85 -3.45 -6.50 9.71
C PHE A 85 -3.61 -8.03 9.66
N TYR A 86 -4.72 -8.55 10.19
CA TYR A 86 -4.94 -9.97 10.43
C TYR A 86 -4.92 -10.78 9.14
N GLU A 87 -5.66 -10.35 8.12
CA GLU A 87 -5.76 -11.07 6.85
C GLU A 87 -4.40 -11.26 6.16
N PRO A 88 -3.58 -10.20 5.91
CA PRO A 88 -2.26 -10.39 5.33
C PRO A 88 -1.30 -11.11 6.27
N TYR A 89 -1.38 -10.90 7.57
CA TYR A 89 -0.56 -11.63 8.56
C TYR A 89 -0.80 -13.14 8.45
N ARG A 90 -2.07 -13.58 8.47
CA ARG A 90 -2.43 -15.00 8.33
C ARG A 90 -1.98 -15.57 7.00
N ALA A 91 -2.22 -14.85 5.90
CA ALA A 91 -1.83 -15.30 4.57
C ALA A 91 -0.30 -15.49 4.43
N LEU A 92 0.49 -14.64 5.10
CA LEU A 92 1.95 -14.73 5.10
C LEU A 92 2.45 -15.87 6.00
N GLU A 93 1.91 -16.02 7.20
CA GLU A 93 2.23 -17.15 8.10
C GLU A 93 1.88 -18.50 7.46
N ASP A 94 0.70 -18.62 6.83
CA ASP A 94 0.27 -19.83 6.13
C ASP A 94 1.17 -20.14 4.92
N ALA A 95 1.81 -19.11 4.34
CA ALA A 95 2.82 -19.24 3.29
C ALA A 95 4.25 -19.48 3.82
N GLY A 96 4.42 -19.56 5.15
CA GLY A 96 5.69 -19.87 5.82
C GLY A 96 6.61 -18.67 6.08
N TYR A 97 6.14 -17.44 5.86
CA TYR A 97 6.91 -16.24 6.19
C TYR A 97 6.85 -15.95 7.69
N HIS A 98 7.93 -15.39 8.23
CA HIS A 98 7.94 -14.81 9.56
C HIS A 98 7.46 -13.36 9.52
N VAL A 99 6.77 -12.92 10.56
CA VAL A 99 6.33 -11.53 10.69
C VAL A 99 7.12 -10.80 11.77
N ALA A 100 7.72 -9.68 11.40
CA ALA A 100 8.25 -8.69 12.34
C ALA A 100 7.33 -7.47 12.37
N VAL A 101 7.20 -6.82 13.52
CA VAL A 101 6.41 -5.59 13.65
C VAL A 101 7.31 -4.44 14.07
N ALA A 102 7.13 -3.27 13.43
CA ALA A 102 7.73 -2.01 13.83
C ALA A 102 6.70 -0.89 13.99
N THR A 103 6.99 0.03 14.90
CA THR A 103 6.15 1.21 15.17
C THR A 103 7.04 2.43 15.50
N PRO A 104 6.50 3.66 15.46
CA PRO A 104 7.25 4.85 15.85
C PRO A 104 7.76 4.76 17.30
N GLY A 105 9.09 4.75 17.43
CA GLY A 105 9.79 4.62 18.72
C GLY A 105 9.63 3.27 19.42
N GLY A 106 9.14 2.23 18.75
CA GLY A 106 8.94 0.90 19.34
C GLY A 106 7.81 0.86 20.37
N ARG A 107 6.87 1.82 20.29
CA ARG A 107 5.70 1.88 21.16
C ARG A 107 4.71 0.77 20.81
N PRO A 108 3.96 0.20 21.77
CA PRO A 108 2.97 -0.84 21.47
C PRO A 108 2.01 -0.40 20.36
N ALA A 109 1.72 -1.31 19.42
CA ALA A 109 0.78 -1.05 18.35
C ALA A 109 -0.63 -0.87 18.91
N VAL A 110 -1.34 0.16 18.46
CA VAL A 110 -2.69 0.48 18.97
C VAL A 110 -3.74 0.08 17.96
N VAL A 111 -4.66 -0.80 18.37
CA VAL A 111 -5.79 -1.23 17.53
C VAL A 111 -6.86 -0.14 17.48
N ASP A 112 -7.41 0.11 16.29
CA ASP A 112 -8.56 0.99 16.13
C ASP A 112 -9.81 0.29 16.68
N PRO A 113 -10.52 0.86 17.69
CA PRO A 113 -11.74 0.26 18.23
C PRO A 113 -12.83 0.04 17.17
N GLU A 114 -12.86 0.87 16.13
CA GLU A 114 -13.83 0.74 15.04
C GLU A 114 -13.65 -0.57 14.28
N SER A 115 -12.41 -1.04 14.12
CA SER A 115 -12.10 -2.30 13.43
C SER A 115 -12.60 -3.55 14.16
N LEU A 116 -13.15 -3.39 15.38
CA LEU A 116 -13.69 -4.45 16.22
C LEU A 116 -15.20 -4.63 16.05
N ASP A 117 -15.85 -3.84 15.18
CA ASP A 117 -17.25 -3.98 14.77
C ASP A 117 -17.40 -5.13 13.76
N GLU A 118 -18.36 -6.04 14.00
CA GLU A 118 -18.60 -7.23 13.18
C GLU A 118 -18.83 -6.92 11.70
N LYS A 119 -19.31 -5.72 11.35
CA LYS A 119 -19.54 -5.32 9.94
C LYS A 119 -18.28 -5.33 9.07
N TYR A 120 -17.08 -5.28 9.68
CA TYR A 120 -15.79 -5.31 8.98
C TYR A 120 -15.23 -6.73 8.80
N TRP A 121 -15.94 -7.75 9.27
CA TRP A 121 -15.49 -9.12 9.31
C TRP A 121 -16.42 -10.04 8.51
N SER A 122 -15.89 -11.13 7.98
CA SER A 122 -16.71 -12.10 7.25
C SER A 122 -17.67 -12.85 8.18
N SER A 123 -17.28 -13.00 9.45
CA SER A 123 -18.08 -13.64 10.49
C SER A 123 -17.63 -13.23 11.89
N PRO A 124 -18.51 -13.33 12.91
CA PRO A 124 -18.12 -13.14 14.31
C PRO A 124 -16.99 -14.09 14.74
N ALA A 125 -16.97 -15.31 14.20
CA ALA A 125 -15.94 -16.29 14.51
C ALA A 125 -14.54 -15.88 14.02
N GLU A 126 -14.45 -15.16 12.90
CA GLU A 126 -13.18 -14.62 12.38
C GLU A 126 -12.66 -13.47 13.23
N LEU A 127 -13.55 -12.55 13.61
CA LEU A 127 -13.21 -11.47 14.54
C LEU A 127 -12.66 -12.03 15.86
N GLU A 128 -13.30 -13.04 16.44
CA GLU A 128 -12.81 -13.64 17.69
C GLU A 128 -11.45 -14.33 17.53
N ARG A 129 -11.19 -15.00 16.41
CA ARG A 129 -9.84 -15.52 16.10
C ARG A 129 -8.82 -14.40 16.02
N ALA A 130 -9.12 -13.32 15.30
CA ALA A 130 -8.23 -12.17 15.18
C ALA A 130 -7.97 -11.49 16.53
N ARG A 131 -8.98 -11.37 17.40
CA ARG A 131 -8.79 -10.87 18.77
C ARG A 131 -7.84 -11.73 19.56
N HIS A 132 -7.99 -13.05 19.50
CA HIS A 132 -7.14 -13.99 20.23
C HIS A 132 -5.69 -13.91 19.73
N GLU A 133 -5.50 -13.97 18.41
CA GLU A 133 -4.16 -13.93 17.80
C GLU A 133 -3.43 -12.62 18.11
N ARG A 134 -4.14 -11.49 18.02
CA ARG A 134 -3.59 -10.18 18.42
C ARG A 134 -3.04 -10.16 19.85
N VAL A 135 -3.70 -10.83 20.79
CA VAL A 135 -3.25 -10.89 22.19
C VAL A 135 -2.05 -11.82 22.35
N SER A 136 -1.96 -12.88 21.54
CA SER A 136 -0.84 -13.82 21.57
C SER A 136 0.43 -13.32 20.88
N LEU A 137 0.32 -12.35 19.97
CA LEU A 137 1.45 -11.81 19.21
C LEU A 137 2.25 -10.80 20.03
N ARG A 138 3.41 -11.25 20.53
CA ARG A 138 4.31 -10.44 21.35
C ARG A 138 4.82 -9.21 20.61
N GLU A 139 5.01 -9.32 19.30
CA GLU A 139 5.51 -8.29 18.40
C GLU A 139 4.59 -7.05 18.39
N LEU A 140 3.29 -7.21 18.65
CA LEU A 140 2.36 -6.08 18.77
C LEU A 140 2.52 -5.32 20.09
N ALA A 141 2.90 -6.03 21.16
CA ALA A 141 3.12 -5.44 22.48
C ALA A 141 4.54 -4.85 22.62
N VAL A 142 5.53 -5.47 21.97
CA VAL A 142 6.95 -5.08 22.02
C VAL A 142 7.52 -5.07 20.58
N PRO A 143 7.12 -4.11 19.74
CA PRO A 143 7.61 -4.01 18.37
C PRO A 143 9.04 -3.44 18.33
N LEU A 144 9.69 -3.60 17.18
CA LEU A 144 10.88 -2.83 16.85
C LEU A 144 10.50 -1.33 16.75
N SER A 145 11.43 -0.46 17.05
CA SER A 145 11.33 0.92 16.57
C SER A 145 11.56 0.99 15.07
N LEU A 146 10.96 2.00 14.40
CA LEU A 146 11.23 2.25 12.99
C LEU A 146 12.71 2.51 12.70
N ALA A 147 13.45 3.13 13.62
CA ALA A 147 14.89 3.29 13.52
C ALA A 147 15.64 1.95 13.51
N GLU A 148 15.27 1.01 14.40
CA GLU A 148 15.86 -0.34 14.42
C GLU A 148 15.49 -1.14 13.16
N ALA A 149 14.24 -1.07 12.72
CA ALA A 149 13.79 -1.72 11.50
C ALA A 149 14.54 -1.17 10.27
N ARG A 150 14.75 0.14 10.19
CA ARG A 150 15.56 0.77 9.15
C ARG A 150 17.02 0.31 9.19
N ALA A 151 17.61 0.20 10.37
CA ALA A 151 19.00 -0.22 10.52
C ALA A 151 19.23 -1.68 10.09
N ARG A 152 18.18 -2.52 10.15
CA ARG A 152 18.18 -3.94 9.81
C ARG A 152 17.39 -4.25 8.54
N GLN A 153 17.18 -3.24 7.69
CA GLN A 153 16.20 -3.32 6.63
C GLN A 153 16.44 -4.50 5.67
N GLU A 154 17.69 -4.91 5.46
CA GLU A 154 18.12 -6.02 4.62
C GLU A 154 17.63 -7.40 5.10
N GLU A 155 17.23 -7.53 6.37
CA GLU A 155 16.64 -8.76 6.91
C GLU A 155 15.21 -8.99 6.41
N PHE A 156 14.56 -7.96 5.87
CA PHE A 156 13.17 -7.99 5.45
C PHE A 156 13.04 -8.17 3.94
N GLN A 157 12.28 -9.18 3.55
CA GLN A 157 11.98 -9.49 2.15
C GLN A 157 10.84 -8.64 1.58
N GLY A 158 10.00 -8.06 2.45
CA GLY A 158 8.86 -7.22 2.06
C GLY A 158 8.36 -6.38 3.24
N LEU A 159 7.56 -5.37 2.93
CA LEU A 159 6.99 -4.44 3.90
C LEU A 159 5.48 -4.32 3.70
N VAL A 160 4.71 -4.37 4.78
CA VAL A 160 3.26 -4.17 4.77
C VAL A 160 2.89 -3.07 5.76
N VAL A 161 2.06 -2.13 5.32
CA VAL A 161 1.44 -1.11 6.18
C VAL A 161 -0.08 -1.28 6.10
N PRO A 162 -0.68 -1.96 7.08
CA PRO A 162 -2.13 -1.91 7.31
C PRO A 162 -2.59 -0.46 7.53
N GLY A 163 -3.82 -0.17 7.14
CA GLY A 163 -4.41 1.14 7.32
C GLY A 163 -5.02 1.34 8.71
N GLY A 164 -6.14 2.07 8.75
CA GLY A 164 -6.63 2.77 9.94
C GLY A 164 -6.16 4.23 9.95
N GLN A 165 -6.92 5.13 10.58
CA GLN A 165 -6.60 6.56 10.51
C GLN A 165 -5.37 6.95 11.35
N GLY A 166 -4.89 6.07 12.24
CA GLY A 166 -3.68 6.31 13.03
C GLY A 166 -2.43 6.49 12.17
N VAL A 167 -2.40 5.92 10.95
CA VAL A 167 -1.37 6.19 9.94
C VAL A 167 -1.15 7.69 9.74
N MET A 168 -2.25 8.46 9.71
CA MET A 168 -2.21 9.90 9.46
C MET A 168 -1.70 10.71 10.65
N VAL A 169 -1.53 10.07 11.82
CA VAL A 169 -1.13 10.72 13.07
C VAL A 169 0.37 10.61 13.29
N ASP A 170 0.94 9.40 13.22
CA ASP A 170 2.33 9.16 13.61
C ASP A 170 3.20 8.48 12.55
N LEU A 171 2.65 8.03 11.42
CA LEU A 171 3.44 7.44 10.33
C LEU A 171 3.65 8.40 9.16
N LEU A 172 2.72 9.33 8.94
CA LEU A 172 2.67 10.19 7.75
C LEU A 172 3.96 10.97 7.48
N ASP A 173 4.58 11.48 8.54
CA ASP A 173 5.77 12.31 8.49
C ASP A 173 6.97 11.66 9.20
N ASP A 174 6.95 10.33 9.43
CA ASP A 174 8.05 9.61 10.08
C ASP A 174 9.23 9.40 9.10
N PRO A 175 10.43 9.93 9.41
CA PRO A 175 11.56 9.89 8.48
C PRO A 175 12.17 8.50 8.34
N ASP A 176 12.08 7.63 9.35
CA ASP A 176 12.62 6.27 9.27
C ASP A 176 11.72 5.39 8.40
N LEU A 177 10.39 5.55 8.48
CA LEU A 177 9.46 4.93 7.55
C LEU A 177 9.66 5.41 6.11
N GLN A 178 9.84 6.71 5.90
CA GLN A 178 10.12 7.25 4.56
C GLN A 178 11.39 6.61 3.98
N ALA A 179 12.47 6.54 4.77
CA ALA A 179 13.72 5.92 4.36
C ALA A 179 13.57 4.42 4.06
N LEU A 180 12.78 3.69 4.85
CA LEU A 180 12.43 2.29 4.57
C LEU A 180 11.72 2.16 3.22
N LEU A 181 10.66 2.93 2.98
CA LEU A 181 9.90 2.87 1.73
C LEU A 181 10.76 3.17 0.50
N ILE A 182 11.62 4.21 0.58
CA ILE A 182 12.58 4.55 -0.48
C ILE A 182 13.54 3.38 -0.74
N ALA A 183 14.07 2.76 0.31
CA ALA A 183 15.02 1.68 0.17
C ALA A 183 14.38 0.35 -0.25
N PHE A 184 13.08 0.14 -0.01
CA PHE A 184 12.36 -1.01 -0.53
C PHE A 184 12.11 -0.85 -2.04
N ASP A 185 11.64 0.31 -2.47
CA ASP A 185 11.47 0.65 -3.89
C ASP A 185 12.79 0.52 -4.67
N ALA A 186 13.87 1.11 -4.15
CA ALA A 186 15.19 1.10 -4.82
C ALA A 186 15.82 -0.30 -4.94
N ASN A 187 15.34 -1.29 -4.20
CA ASN A 187 15.85 -2.67 -4.21
C ASN A 187 14.80 -3.68 -4.73
N ASP A 188 13.77 -3.22 -5.44
CA ASP A 188 12.70 -4.04 -6.00
C ASP A 188 12.04 -4.96 -4.95
N ARG A 189 11.96 -4.51 -3.69
CA ARG A 189 11.31 -5.27 -2.61
C ARG A 189 9.83 -4.89 -2.52
N PRO A 190 8.93 -5.90 -2.41
CA PRO A 190 7.50 -5.66 -2.38
C PRO A 190 7.07 -4.80 -1.17
N VAL A 191 6.18 -3.85 -1.46
CA VAL A 191 5.53 -2.99 -0.47
C VAL A 191 4.01 -3.08 -0.63
N GLY A 192 3.32 -3.46 0.44
CA GLY A 192 1.86 -3.48 0.52
C GLY A 192 1.33 -2.33 1.37
N LEU A 193 0.55 -1.43 0.78
CA LEU A 193 -0.11 -0.31 1.49
C LEU A 193 -1.62 -0.50 1.41
N VAL A 194 -2.29 -0.58 2.56
CA VAL A 194 -3.74 -0.85 2.66
C VAL A 194 -4.52 0.37 3.13
N CYS A 195 -5.70 0.60 2.54
CA CYS A 195 -6.68 1.60 2.97
C CYS A 195 -6.14 3.05 3.03
N HIS A 196 -5.74 3.53 4.21
CA HIS A 196 -5.18 4.88 4.41
C HIS A 196 -3.65 4.94 4.22
N ALA A 197 -2.95 3.80 4.29
CA ALA A 197 -1.49 3.73 4.13
C ALA A 197 -0.94 4.30 2.80
N PRO A 198 -1.65 4.25 1.66
CA PRO A 198 -1.21 4.93 0.44
C PRO A 198 -0.96 6.45 0.61
N ALA A 199 -1.53 7.10 1.64
CA ALA A 199 -1.24 8.50 1.94
C ALA A 199 0.24 8.77 2.29
N LEU A 200 0.97 7.75 2.76
CA LEU A 200 2.41 7.81 3.01
C LEU A 200 3.21 8.23 1.76
N LEU A 201 2.69 7.88 0.58
CA LEU A 201 3.35 8.17 -0.70
C LEU A 201 3.35 9.68 -1.05
N THR A 202 2.64 10.50 -0.28
CA THR A 202 2.49 11.94 -0.54
C THR A 202 3.50 12.81 0.20
N ARG A 203 4.38 12.23 1.04
CA ARG A 203 5.17 12.97 2.04
C ARG A 203 6.67 12.76 1.95
N PHE A 204 7.18 12.19 0.86
CA PHE A 204 8.62 12.02 0.68
C PHE A 204 9.38 13.36 0.59
N PRO A 205 10.66 13.38 0.96
CA PRO A 205 11.52 14.57 0.83
C PRO A 205 11.54 15.11 -0.61
N GLU A 206 11.75 16.42 -0.74
CA GLU A 206 11.80 17.07 -2.04
C GLU A 206 12.82 16.39 -2.98
N GLY A 207 12.42 16.18 -4.23
CA GLY A 207 13.23 15.49 -5.24
C GLY A 207 13.17 13.97 -5.18
N GLN A 208 12.64 13.36 -4.12
CA GLN A 208 12.45 11.92 -4.03
C GLN A 208 11.03 11.52 -4.43
N ARG A 209 10.93 10.53 -5.34
CA ARG A 209 9.66 10.00 -5.83
C ARG A 209 9.76 8.48 -5.97
N PRO A 210 9.93 7.74 -4.86
CA PRO A 210 9.86 6.29 -4.94
C PRO A 210 8.48 5.88 -5.47
N PHE A 211 8.42 4.72 -6.13
CA PHE A 211 7.22 4.17 -6.77
C PHE A 211 6.65 5.04 -7.92
N ALA A 212 7.41 5.99 -8.48
CA ALA A 212 6.95 6.83 -9.57
C ALA A 212 6.47 6.01 -10.79
N GLY A 213 5.24 6.29 -11.24
CA GLY A 213 4.59 5.55 -12.33
C GLY A 213 3.78 4.33 -11.87
N SER A 214 3.83 3.98 -10.59
CA SER A 214 3.01 2.91 -10.03
C SER A 214 1.53 3.28 -10.01
N ARG A 215 0.67 2.26 -10.11
CA ARG A 215 -0.78 2.40 -9.90
C ARG A 215 -1.12 1.95 -8.49
N VAL A 216 -1.89 2.77 -7.78
CA VAL A 216 -2.27 2.53 -6.39
C VAL A 216 -3.78 2.57 -6.22
N THR A 217 -4.30 1.73 -5.33
CA THR A 217 -5.65 1.85 -4.76
C THR A 217 -5.54 2.49 -3.39
N SER A 218 -6.54 3.27 -2.99
CA SER A 218 -6.61 3.92 -1.68
C SER A 218 -8.05 3.98 -1.22
N VAL A 219 -8.26 4.19 0.09
CA VAL A 219 -9.58 4.50 0.64
C VAL A 219 -10.20 5.69 -0.10
N SER A 220 -11.50 5.60 -0.40
CA SER A 220 -12.31 6.71 -0.87
C SER A 220 -13.00 7.38 0.31
N ALA A 221 -12.99 8.72 0.33
CA ALA A 221 -13.72 9.53 1.30
C ALA A 221 -15.24 9.50 1.07
#